data_AF-A0A8T3QLV8-F1
#
_entry.id   AF-A0A8T3QLV8-F1
#
_cell.length_a   1.000
_cell.length_b   1.000
_cell.length_c   1.000
_cell.angle_alpha   90.00
_cell.angle_beta   90.00
_cell.angle_gamma   90.00
#
_symmetry.space_group_name_H-M   'P 1'
#
loop_
_entity.id
_entity.type
_entity.pdbx_description
1 polymer ?
#
loop_
_entity_poly.entity_id
_entity_poly.type
_entity_poly.pdbx_seq_one_letter_code
_entity_poly.pdbx_strand_id
1 'polypeptide(L)'
;MSTHVLDTELGLPAADVRVTLYRLDVPNAPIRMTQALTDGDGRVRDLLERPLVAGDYRLEFDIGRADDAFFRRLAVDFRISDASRSYHVPLLLAPYSMTTYRGS
;
A
#
# COMPACT_ATOMS: atom_id res chain seq x y z
N MET A 1 2.89 -8.94 4.95
CA MET A 1 1.95 -8.09 4.16
C MET A 1 2.75 -7.51 3.02
N SER A 2 2.33 -7.65 1.78
CA SER A 2 3.10 -7.16 0.63
C SER A 2 2.28 -6.27 -0.29
N THR A 3 2.97 -5.49 -1.12
CA THR A 3 2.34 -4.70 -2.17
C THR A 3 3.18 -4.71 -3.45
N HIS A 4 2.56 -4.32 -4.54
CA HIS A 4 3.17 -4.15 -5.86
C HIS A 4 2.46 -2.99 -6.53
N VAL A 5 3.22 -1.96 -6.91
CA VAL A 5 2.70 -0.78 -7.59
C VAL A 5 3.14 -0.83 -9.04
N LEU A 6 2.16 -0.81 -9.95
CA LEU A 6 2.36 -0.84 -11.38
C LEU A 6 1.81 0.43 -12.01
N ASP A 7 2.62 1.09 -12.83
CA ASP A 7 2.17 2.13 -13.73
C ASP A 7 1.64 1.47 -15.00
N THR A 8 0.32 1.54 -15.22
CA THR A 8 -0.35 0.89 -16.34
C THR A 8 -0.34 1.74 -17.60
N GLU A 9 0.00 3.03 -17.53
CA GLU A 9 0.22 3.85 -18.72
C GLU A 9 1.56 3.50 -19.36
N LEU A 10 2.61 3.38 -18.55
CA LEU A 10 3.95 3.03 -19.03
C LEU A 10 4.15 1.51 -19.18
N GLY A 11 3.29 0.71 -18.54
CA GLY A 11 3.45 -0.75 -18.49
C GLY A 11 4.65 -1.20 -17.67
N LEU A 12 5.05 -0.41 -16.66
CA LEU A 12 6.27 -0.61 -15.87
C LEU A 12 5.97 -0.62 -14.37
N PRO A 13 6.81 -1.28 -13.54
CA PRO A 13 6.73 -1.12 -12.10
C PRO A 13 7.02 0.31 -11.66
N ALA A 14 6.27 0.77 -10.66
CA ALA A 14 6.46 2.09 -10.07
C ALA A 14 7.43 1.98 -8.88
N ALA A 15 8.72 2.17 -9.14
CA ALA A 15 9.75 2.24 -8.10
C ALA A 15 9.62 3.52 -7.25
N ASP A 16 10.25 3.55 -6.07
CA ASP A 16 10.36 4.71 -5.18
C ASP A 16 9.02 5.33 -4.72
N VAL A 17 7.93 4.56 -4.77
CA VAL A 17 6.64 4.95 -4.21
C VAL A 17 6.70 4.71 -2.70
N ARG A 18 6.44 5.76 -1.91
CA ARG A 18 6.35 5.61 -0.46
C ARG A 18 5.05 4.90 -0.10
N VAL A 19 5.19 3.82 0.65
CA VAL A 19 4.09 3.01 1.15
C VAL A 19 4.15 2.98 2.66
N THR A 20 3.04 3.34 3.31
CA THR A 20 2.93 3.38 4.77
C THR A 20 1.80 2.48 5.25
N LEU A 21 2.11 1.57 6.17
CA LEU A 21 1.11 0.73 6.83
C LEU A 21 0.74 1.35 8.18
N TYR A 22 -0.56 1.55 8.40
CA TYR A 22 -1.11 1.98 9.68
C TYR A 22 -2.03 0.92 10.27
N ARG A 23 -2.14 0.95 11.60
CA ARG A 23 -3.15 0.24 12.36
C ARG A 23 -4.25 1.21 12.79
N LEU A 24 -5.52 0.84 12.56
CA LEU A 24 -6.68 1.73 12.73
C LEU A 24 -7.52 1.44 13.97
N ASP A 25 -7.46 0.22 14.51
CA ASP A 25 -8.26 -0.27 15.64
C ASP A 25 -7.70 0.16 17.01
N VAL A 26 -7.22 1.41 17.09
CA VAL A 26 -6.68 2.01 18.32
C VAL A 26 -7.42 3.31 18.68
N PRO A 27 -7.54 3.67 19.98
CA PRO A 27 -8.56 4.63 20.43
C PRO A 27 -8.44 6.06 19.93
N ASN A 28 -7.23 6.54 19.60
CA ASN A 28 -6.97 7.98 19.45
C ASN A 28 -6.69 8.42 18.01
N ALA A 29 -6.02 7.59 17.21
CA ALA A 29 -5.67 7.89 15.82
C ALA A 29 -5.02 6.65 15.16
N PRO A 30 -4.99 6.57 13.81
CA PRO A 30 -4.15 5.61 13.11
C PRO A 30 -2.70 5.62 13.61
N ILE A 31 -2.16 4.47 14.00
CA ILE A 31 -0.75 4.34 14.39
C ILE A 31 0.04 3.85 13.20
N ARG A 32 1.06 4.60 12.78
CA ARG A 32 2.02 4.16 11.77
C ARG A 32 2.77 2.94 12.29
N MET A 33 2.67 1.83 11.57
CA MET A 33 3.41 0.61 11.88
C MET A 33 4.76 0.60 11.19
N THR A 34 4.76 0.74 9.87
CA THR A 34 5.95 0.61 9.01
C THR A 34 5.82 1.57 7.83
N GLN A 35 6.96 1.95 7.26
CA GLN A 35 7.04 2.74 6.03
C GLN A 35 8.20 2.22 5.17
N ALA A 36 7.97 2.05 3.88
CA ALA A 36 8.99 1.61 2.93
C ALA A 36 8.84 2.35 1.58
N LEU A 37 9.88 2.26 0.75
CA LEU A 37 9.81 2.62 -0.66
C LEU A 37 9.66 1.34 -1.48
N THR A 38 8.89 1.38 -2.57
CA THR A 38 8.88 0.29 -3.53
C THR A 38 10.25 0.14 -4.19
N ASP A 39 10.69 -1.11 -4.38
CA ASP A 39 11.94 -1.42 -5.06
C ASP A 39 11.86 -1.21 -6.59
N GLY A 40 12.92 -1.55 -7.32
CA GLY A 40 12.95 -1.43 -8.79
C GLY A 40 11.92 -2.30 -9.52
N ASP A 41 11.33 -3.29 -8.85
CA ASP A 41 10.20 -4.09 -9.34
C ASP A 41 8.86 -3.56 -8.79
N GLY A 42 8.82 -2.33 -8.27
CA GLY A 42 7.60 -1.70 -7.76
C GLY A 42 7.06 -2.35 -6.49
N ARG A 43 7.85 -3.17 -5.77
CA ARG A 43 7.35 -4.00 -4.66
C ARG A 43 7.81 -3.50 -3.30
N VAL A 44 6.97 -3.78 -2.31
CA VAL A 44 7.43 -3.99 -0.93
C VAL A 44 7.06 -5.42 -0.56
N ARG A 45 8.08 -6.27 -0.40
CA ARG A 45 7.89 -7.72 -0.18
C ARG A 45 7.36 -8.04 1.21
N ASP A 46 7.76 -7.26 2.21
CA ASP A 46 7.15 -7.33 3.53
C ASP A 46 7.11 -5.95 4.20
N LEU A 47 5.91 -5.52 4.56
CA LEU A 47 5.62 -4.31 5.31
C LEU A 47 5.53 -4.56 6.82
N LEU A 48 5.66 -5.81 7.27
CA LEU A 48 5.51 -6.18 8.67
C LEU A 48 6.88 -6.34 9.32
N GLU A 49 7.18 -5.52 10.32
CA GLU A 49 8.35 -5.71 11.20
C GLU A 49 8.06 -6.68 12.35
N ARG A 50 6.79 -7.04 12.54
CA ARG A 50 6.26 -7.86 13.62
C ARG A 50 5.14 -8.76 13.10
N PRO A 51 4.83 -9.88 13.76
CA PRO A 51 3.75 -10.78 13.32
C PRO A 51 2.43 -10.03 13.08
N LEU A 52 1.74 -10.43 12.00
CA LEU A 52 0.42 -9.90 11.69
C LEU A 52 -0.56 -10.27 12.80
N VAL A 53 -1.50 -9.39 13.07
CA VAL A 53 -2.59 -9.62 14.02
C VAL A 53 -3.90 -9.28 13.34
N ALA A 54 -4.99 -9.92 13.77
CA ALA A 54 -6.31 -9.53 13.30
C ALA A 54 -6.63 -8.10 13.74
N GLY A 55 -7.32 -7.36 12.89
CA GLY A 55 -7.61 -5.94 13.11
C GLY A 55 -7.87 -5.17 11.82
N ASP A 56 -8.07 -3.87 11.97
CA ASP A 56 -8.29 -2.94 10.87
C ASP A 56 -7.01 -2.16 10.57
N TYR A 57 -6.66 -2.06 9.29
CA TYR A 57 -5.40 -1.52 8.80
C TYR A 57 -5.65 -0.55 7.65
N ARG A 58 -4.69 0.35 7.44
CA ARG A 58 -4.63 1.23 6.27
C ARG A 58 -3.30 1.04 5.56
N LEU A 59 -3.35 0.87 4.25
CA LEU A 59 -2.18 0.97 3.38
C LEU A 59 -2.27 2.27 2.58
N GLU A 60 -1.31 3.15 2.79
CA GLU A 60 -1.22 4.46 2.16
C GLU A 60 -0.10 4.48 1.13
N PHE A 61 -0.39 4.98 -0.07
CA PHE A 61 0.53 5.11 -1.19
C PHE A 61 0.67 6.59 -1.55
N ASP A 62 1.87 7.15 -1.44
CA ASP A 62 2.15 8.50 -1.93
C ASP A 62 2.50 8.43 -3.44
N ILE A 63 1.52 8.79 -4.28
CA ILE A 63 1.56 8.62 -5.74
C ILE A 63 1.71 9.92 -6.52
N GLY A 64 1.69 11.07 -5.84
CA GLY A 64 1.90 12.38 -6.47
C GLY A 64 3.37 12.57 -6.85
N ARG A 65 3.78 12.00 -7.99
CA ARG A 65 5.19 12.07 -8.46
C ARG A 65 5.58 13.42 -9.06
N ALA A 66 4.60 14.21 -9.51
CA ALA A 66 4.79 15.56 -10.05
C ALA A 66 4.10 16.61 -9.17
N ASP A 67 4.63 17.84 -9.19
CA ASP A 67 4.12 18.96 -8.39
C ASP A 67 2.70 19.39 -8.76
N ASP A 68 2.22 19.05 -9.95
CA ASP A 68 0.88 19.33 -10.48
C ASP A 68 -0.02 18.09 -10.56
N ALA A 69 0.43 16.93 -10.07
CA ALA A 69 -0.33 15.69 -10.12
C ALA A 69 -1.73 15.84 -9.47
N PHE A 70 -2.78 15.35 -10.15
CA PHE A 70 -4.13 15.40 -9.63
C PHE A 70 -4.29 14.50 -8.40
N PHE A 71 -3.89 13.23 -8.52
CA PHE A 71 -3.86 12.31 -7.40
C PHE A 71 -2.52 12.40 -6.65
N ARG A 72 -2.59 12.70 -5.35
CA ARG A 72 -1.40 12.78 -4.48
C ARG A 72 -1.17 11.53 -3.67
N ARG A 73 -2.26 10.88 -3.27
CA ARG A 73 -2.24 9.78 -2.33
C ARG A 73 -3.46 8.91 -2.48
N LEU A 74 -3.29 7.59 -2.32
CA LEU A 74 -4.38 6.65 -2.08
C LEU A 74 -4.21 6.01 -0.72
N ALA A 75 -5.28 5.97 0.07
CA ALA A 75 -5.35 5.19 1.30
C ALA A 75 -6.40 4.07 1.12
N VAL A 76 -5.99 2.84 1.41
CA VAL A 76 -6.86 1.65 1.35
C VAL A 76 -7.03 1.11 2.76
N ASP A 77 -8.25 1.20 3.28
CA ASP A 77 -8.61 0.60 4.56
C ASP A 77 -9.12 -0.82 4.34
N PHE A 78 -8.62 -1.77 5.13
CA PHE A 78 -9.02 -3.16 5.04
C PHE A 78 -8.92 -3.85 6.40
N ARG A 79 -9.71 -4.92 6.53
CA ARG A 79 -9.74 -5.76 7.72
C ARG A 79 -8.99 -7.06 7.49
N ILE A 80 -8.16 -7.42 8.46
CA ILE A 80 -7.54 -8.74 8.57
C ILE A 80 -8.31 -9.53 9.61
N SER A 81 -8.97 -10.61 9.18
CA SER A 81 -9.68 -11.55 10.07
C SER A 81 -8.85 -12.78 10.42
N ASP A 82 -7.98 -13.22 9.50
CA ASP A 82 -7.14 -14.40 9.66
C ASP A 82 -5.67 -14.00 9.50
N ALA A 83 -4.96 -13.89 10.61
CA ALA A 83 -3.56 -13.48 10.65
C ALA A 83 -2.57 -14.58 10.21
N SER A 84 -3.05 -15.82 9.99
CA SER A 84 -2.20 -16.91 9.51
C SER A 84 -1.92 -16.84 7.99
N ARG A 85 -2.67 -15.99 7.27
CA ARG A 85 -2.57 -15.84 5.81
C ARG A 85 -1.61 -14.73 5.42
N SER A 86 -1.02 -14.89 4.25
CA SER A 86 -0.41 -13.80 3.51
C SER A 86 -1.49 -12.86 2.95
N TYR A 87 -1.16 -11.58 2.89
CA TYR A 87 -2.00 -10.55 2.28
C TYR A 87 -1.14 -9.76 1.30
N HIS A 88 -1.64 -9.64 0.08
CA HIS A 88 -1.06 -8.83 -0.98
C HIS A 88 -2.08 -7.78 -1.42
N VAL A 89 -1.70 -6.50 -1.37
CA VAL A 89 -2.59 -5.38 -1.75
C VAL A 89 -1.87 -4.56 -2.82
N PRO A 90 -1.97 -4.92 -4.11
CA PRO A 90 -1.34 -4.18 -5.20
C PRO A 90 -2.08 -2.90 -5.55
N LEU A 91 -1.40 -2.02 -6.27
CA LEU A 91 -1.94 -0.81 -6.85
C LEU A 91 -1.61 -0.74 -8.34
N LEU A 92 -2.62 -0.67 -9.18
CA LEU A 92 -2.50 -0.33 -10.60
C LEU A 92 -2.83 1.15 -10.76
N LEU A 93 -1.85 1.92 -11.23
CA LEU A 93 -1.93 3.37 -11.37
C LEU A 93 -1.95 3.76 -12.85
N ALA A 94 -2.97 4.52 -13.25
CA ALA A 94 -2.99 5.27 -14.50
C ALA A 94 -3.16 6.77 -14.19
N PRO A 95 -2.94 7.70 -15.15
CA PRO A 95 -3.03 9.15 -14.91
C PRO A 95 -4.27 9.62 -14.17
N TYR A 96 -5.42 9.00 -14.49
CA TYR A 96 -6.71 9.39 -13.93
C TYR A 96 -7.53 8.19 -13.44
N SER A 97 -6.90 7.04 -13.19
CA SER A 97 -7.57 5.88 -12.59
C SER A 97 -6.64 5.08 -11.70
N MET A 98 -7.22 4.44 -10.69
CA MET A 98 -6.50 3.64 -9.71
C MET A 98 -7.31 2.40 -9.39
N THR A 99 -6.67 1.24 -9.42
CA THR A 99 -7.32 -0.03 -9.08
C THR A 99 -6.48 -0.76 -8.04
N THR A 100 -7.15 -1.27 -7.00
CA THR A 100 -6.56 -2.15 -6.00
C THR A 100 -7.48 -3.34 -5.75
N TYR A 101 -6.93 -4.43 -5.23
CA TYR A 101 -7.66 -5.63 -4.89
C TYR A 101 -6.89 -6.43 -3.82
N ARG A 102 -7.49 -7.49 -3.30
CA ARG A 102 -6.79 -8.46 -2.45
C ARG A 102 -6.20 -9.58 -3.31
N GLY A 103 -4.87 -9.65 -3.40
CA GLY A 103 -4.16 -10.80 -3.93
C GLY A 103 -4.09 -11.96 -2.93
N SER A 104 -3.78 -13.15 -3.46
CA SER A 104 -3.51 -14.37 -2.68
C SER A 104 -2.18 -14.33 -1.95
#